data_AF-A0A3P9MXZ1-F1
#
_entry.id   AF-A0A3P9MXZ1-F1
#
_cell.length_a   1.000
_cell.length_b   1.000
_cell.length_c   1.000
_cell.angle_alpha   90.00
_cell.angle_beta   90.00
_cell.angle_gamma   90.00
#
_symmetry.space_group_name_H-M   'P 1'
#
loop_
_entity.id
_entity.type
_entity.pdbx_description
1 polymer ?
#
loop_
_entity_poly.entity_id
_entity_poly.type
_entity_poly.pdbx_seq_one_letter_code
_entity_poly.pdbx_strand_id
1 'polypeptide(L)' 'LVKCKTAYYDILKVSPSATQSQIKTAYYKQSFIYHPDKNPGTLIPLYTEYVIGK' A
#
# COMPACT_ATOMS: atom_id res chain seq x y z
N LEU A 1 3.42 -5.47 -17.00
CA LEU A 1 3.88 -4.90 -15.71
C LEU A 1 5.38 -5.07 -15.63
N VAL A 2 6.16 -3.98 -15.77
CA VAL A 2 7.62 -4.07 -15.62
C VAL A 2 7.91 -4.30 -14.14
N LYS A 3 8.34 -5.51 -13.80
CA LYS A 3 8.73 -5.89 -12.45
C LYS A 3 10.16 -5.41 -12.22
N CYS A 4 10.31 -4.14 -11.87
CA CYS A 4 11.61 -3.58 -11.49
C CYS A 4 12.12 -4.33 -10.26
N LYS A 5 13.41 -4.72 -10.24
CA LYS A 5 14.02 -5.47 -9.12
C LYS A 5 13.83 -4.79 -7.75
N THR A 6 13.61 -3.48 -7.74
CA THR A 6 13.44 -2.67 -6.52
C THR A 6 11.99 -2.48 -6.06
N ALA A 7 11.00 -2.86 -6.88
CA ALA A 7 9.59 -2.51 -6.64
C ALA A 7 9.07 -2.97 -5.26
N TYR A 8 9.59 -4.08 -4.74
CA TYR A 8 9.24 -4.58 -3.41
C TYR A 8 9.80 -3.72 -2.27
N TYR A 9 11.02 -3.21 -2.44
CA TYR A 9 11.65 -2.31 -1.49
C TYR A 9 10.99 -0.94 -1.51
N ASP A 10 10.52 -0.49 -2.67
CA ASP A 10 9.77 0.75 -2.84
C ASP A 10 8.42 0.71 -2.09
N ILE A 11 7.68 -0.40 -2.15
CA ILE A 11 6.43 -0.61 -1.40
C ILE A 11 6.66 -0.49 0.12
N LEU A 12 7.76 -1.07 0.60
CA LEU A 12 8.14 -1.00 2.01
C LEU A 12 8.84 0.32 2.36
N LYS A 13 9.13 1.19 1.38
CA LYS A 13 9.87 2.44 1.55
C LYS A 13 11.23 2.24 2.22
N VAL A 14 11.97 1.23 1.77
CA VAL A 14 13.33 0.92 2.26
C VAL A 14 14.32 0.83 1.12
N SER A 15 15.62 0.95 1.43
CA SER A 15 16.68 0.70 0.46
C SER A 15 16.72 -0.78 0.04
N PRO A 16 17.12 -1.12 -1.20
CA PRO A 16 17.46 -2.49 -1.59
C PRO A 16 18.55 -3.14 -0.70
N SER A 17 19.36 -2.32 -0.02
CA SER A 17 20.39 -2.77 0.93
C SER A 17 19.88 -2.90 2.38
N ALA A 18 18.57 -2.81 2.62
CA ALA A 18 18.01 -2.85 3.97
C ALA A 18 18.24 -4.20 4.65
N THR A 19 18.55 -4.15 5.95
CA THR A 19 18.67 -5.33 6.80
C THR A 19 17.31 -5.98 7.04
N GLN A 20 17.30 -7.27 7.40
CA GLN A 20 16.07 -7.99 7.74
C GLN A 20 15.26 -7.29 8.85
N SER A 21 15.93 -6.69 9.84
CA SER A 21 15.28 -5.93 10.92
C SER A 21 14.56 -4.68 10.41
N GLN A 22 15.18 -3.95 9.48
CA GLN A 22 14.57 -2.77 8.84
C GLN A 22 13.36 -3.16 7.98
N ILE A 23 13.45 -4.27 7.24
CA ILE A 23 12.34 -4.81 6.45
C ILE A 23 11.16 -5.18 7.37
N LYS A 24 11.42 -5.91 8.46
CA LYS A 24 10.39 -6.30 9.44
C LYS A 24 9.70 -5.06 10.03
N THR A 25 10.48 -4.07 10.45
CA THR A 25 9.95 -2.80 11.00
C THR A 25 9.07 -2.07 9.98
N ALA A 26 9.55 -1.94 8.74
CA ALA A 26 8.82 -1.28 7.66
C ALA A 26 7.51 -2.00 7.32
N TYR A 27 7.53 -3.33 7.28
CA TYR A 27 6.35 -4.14 7.04
C TYR A 27 5.25 -3.90 8.09
N TYR A 28 5.60 -3.93 9.38
CA TYR A 28 4.63 -3.65 10.45
C TYR A 28 4.06 -2.24 10.30
N LYS A 29 4.90 -1.24 10.06
CA LYS A 29 4.47 0.15 9.84
C LYS A 29 3.46 0.26 8.69
N GLN A 30 3.78 -0.32 7.53
CA GLN A 30 2.89 -0.27 6.36
C GLN A 30 1.59 -1.05 6.61
N SER A 31 1.67 -2.18 7.31
CA SER A 31 0.50 -2.97 7.70
C SER A 31 -0.44 -2.15 8.58
N PHE A 32 0.06 -1.41 9.58
CA PHE A 32 -0.79 -0.53 10.39
C PHE A 32 -1.46 0.58 9.58
N ILE A 33 -0.76 1.16 8.61
CA ILE A 33 -1.28 2.26 7.77
C ILE A 33 -2.36 1.77 6.81
N TYR A 34 -2.21 0.56 6.26
CA TYR A 34 -3.06 0.07 5.17
C TYR A 34 -3.94 -1.13 5.55
N HIS A 35 -3.96 -1.54 6.83
CA HIS A 35 -4.80 -2.66 7.26
C HIS A 35 -6.27 -2.36 6.93
N PRO A 36 -7.00 -3.29 6.31
CA PRO A 36 -8.41 -3.09 5.95
C PRO A 36 -9.29 -2.82 7.18
N ASP A 37 -9.01 -3.44 8.34
CA ASP A 37 -9.76 -3.16 9.59
C ASP A 37 -9.63 -1.70 10.05
N LYS A 38 -8.52 -1.03 9.76
CA LYS A 38 -8.29 0.38 10.13
C LYS A 38 -8.63 1.34 9.00
N ASN A 39 -8.69 0.84 7.76
CA ASN A 39 -9.02 1.60 6.56
C ASN A 39 -10.06 0.80 5.75
N PRO A 40 -11.33 0.74 6.22
CA PRO A 40 -12.37 -0.10 5.62
C PRO A 40 -12.85 0.35 4.22
N GLY A 41 -12.02 1.10 3.48
CA GLY A 41 -12.28 1.43 2.08
C GLY A 41 -13.58 2.19 1.86
N THR A 42 -13.85 3.24 2.64
CA THR A 42 -14.84 4.24 2.23
C THR A 42 -14.10 5.46 1.72
N LEU A 43 -13.89 5.52 0.40
CA LEU A 43 -14.09 6.72 -0.40
C LEU A 43 -14.08 6.32 -1.88
N ILE A 44 -15.26 6.06 -2.43
CA ILE A 44 -15.65 6.64 -3.72
C ILE A 44 -17.19 6.82 -3.75
N PRO A 45 -17.74 7.98 -3.34
CA PRO A 45 -19.01 8.47 -3.88
C PRO A 45 -18.87 8.78 -5.38
N LEU A 46 -17.65 9.14 -5.83
CA LEU A 46 -17.38 9.57 -7.20
C LEU A 46 -17.31 8.42 -8.23
N TYR A 47 -17.33 7.16 -7.80
CA TYR A 47 -17.49 6.01 -8.71
C TYR A 47 -18.94 5.53 -8.73
N THR A 48 -19.71 5.77 -7.68
CA THR A 48 -21.14 5.46 -7.64
C THR A 48 -21.94 6.44 -8.50
N GLU A 49 -21.57 7.74 -8.50
CA GLU A 49 -22.20 8.74 -9.39
C GLU A 49 -21.96 8.41 -10.88
N TYR A 50 -20.75 7.97 -11.24
CA TYR A 50 -20.41 7.59 -12.62
C TYR A 50 -21.24 6.39 -13.15
N VAL A 51 -21.78 5.54 -12.26
CA VAL A 51 -22.48 4.30 -12.64
C VAL A 51 -24.01 4.42 -12.57
N ILE A 52 -24.58 5.41 -11.86
CA ILE A 52 -26.04 5.58 -11.70
C ILE A 52 -26.64 6.70 -12.59
N GLY A 53 -25.85 7.32 -13.47
CA GLY A 53 -26.39 8.04 -14.64
C GLY A 53 -27.39 9.16 -14.30
N LYS A 54 -26.98 10.10 -13.45
CA LYS A 54 -27.60 11.43 -13.38
C LYS A 54 -26.57 12.49 -13.75
#